data_AF-A0A540WDU3-F1
#
_entry.id   AF-A0A540WDU3-F1
#
_cell.length_a   1.000
_cell.length_b   1.000
_cell.length_c   1.000
_cell.angle_alpha   90.00
_cell.angle_beta   90.00
_cell.angle_gamma   90.00
#
_symmetry.space_group_name_H-M   'P 1'
#
loop_
_entity.id
_entity.type
_entity.pdbx_description
1 polymer ?
#
loop_
_entity_poly.entity_id
_entity_poly.type
_entity_poly.pdbx_seq_one_letter_code
_entity_poly.pdbx_strand_id
1 'polypeptide(L)'
;MFTGPGPGLLLAVVGGALCVLGWYAVSGESVTARQLPYLASATAPGVALLTGGLVWLAVHTAAGGTADRPAAAVEWQAPEAAGEPGVLGGGLVAVPGGTLCHRPGCPLVAGKEQAVPVDAAAVRQRGLAPCPVCEPDILPSPETSP
;
A
#
# COMPACT_ATOMS: atom_id res chain seq x y z
N MET A 1 -6.29 27.12 -31.91
CA MET A 1 -7.14 25.94 -31.66
C MET A 1 -6.23 24.74 -31.46
N PHE A 2 -6.22 24.16 -30.26
CA PHE A 2 -5.44 22.96 -29.96
C PHE A 2 -6.21 21.72 -30.43
N THR A 3 -6.14 21.40 -31.72
CA THR A 3 -6.80 20.24 -32.32
C THR A 3 -5.74 19.19 -32.64
N GLY A 4 -5.58 18.20 -31.75
CA GLY A 4 -4.64 17.09 -31.90
C GLY A 4 -4.50 16.28 -30.60
N PRO A 5 -3.78 15.14 -30.61
CA PRO A 5 -3.58 14.31 -29.43
C PRO A 5 -2.56 14.90 -28.43
N GLY A 6 -1.72 15.86 -28.88
CA GLY A 6 -0.64 16.45 -28.09
C GLY A 6 -1.06 17.03 -26.72
N PRO A 7 -2.12 17.85 -26.63
CA PRO A 7 -2.63 18.35 -25.35
C PRO A 7 -3.07 17.23 -24.40
N GLY A 8 -3.75 16.20 -24.91
CA GLY A 8 -4.20 15.06 -24.11
C GLY A 8 -3.02 14.27 -23.55
N LEU A 9 -2.01 14.00 -24.37
CA LEU A 9 -0.78 13.34 -23.94
C LEU A 9 -0.01 14.17 -22.90
N LEU A 10 0.12 15.48 -23.11
CA LEU A 10 0.77 16.39 -22.18
C LEU A 10 0.07 16.37 -20.81
N LEU A 11 -1.26 16.50 -20.80
CA LEU A 11 -2.07 16.44 -19.57
C LEU A 11 -1.89 15.10 -18.85
N ALA A 12 -1.90 13.98 -19.60
CA ALA A 12 -1.70 12.65 -19.04
C ALA A 12 -0.32 12.47 -18.40
N VAL A 13 0.75 12.89 -19.09
CA VAL A 13 2.13 12.80 -18.58
C VAL A 13 2.34 13.69 -17.37
N VAL A 14 1.87 14.94 -17.41
CA VAL A 14 1.97 15.87 -16.28
C VAL A 14 1.19 15.35 -15.07
N GLY A 15 -0.03 14.83 -15.29
CA GLY A 15 -0.84 14.22 -14.24
C GLY A 15 -0.17 13.00 -13.60
N GLY A 16 0.37 12.09 -14.41
CA GLY A 16 1.14 10.94 -13.93
C GLY A 16 2.39 11.34 -13.15
N ALA A 17 3.13 12.35 -13.63
CA ALA A 17 4.31 12.87 -12.94
C ALA A 17 3.95 13.45 -11.56
N LEU A 18 2.84 14.19 -11.44
CA LEU A 18 2.36 14.70 -10.15
C LEU A 18 2.02 13.56 -9.18
N CYS A 19 1.37 12.49 -9.64
CA CYS A 19 1.09 11.33 -8.79
C CYS A 19 2.39 10.68 -8.26
N VAL A 20 3.39 10.50 -9.13
CA VAL A 20 4.69 9.94 -8.74
C VAL A 20 5.41 10.86 -7.75
N LEU A 21 5.44 12.17 -8.00
CA LEU A 21 6.05 13.15 -7.10
C LEU A 21 5.35 13.20 -5.73
N GLY A 22 4.01 13.10 -5.72
CA GLY A 22 3.22 13.01 -4.49
C GLY A 22 3.57 11.78 -3.65
N TRP A 23 3.72 10.62 -4.29
CA TRP A 23 4.16 9.38 -3.64
C TRP A 23 5.55 9.51 -3.01
N TYR A 24 6.52 10.07 -3.75
CA TYR A 24 7.87 10.30 -3.25
C TYR A 24 7.89 11.29 -2.08
N ALA A 25 7.09 12.35 -2.14
CA ALA A 25 7.01 13.34 -1.05
C ALA A 25 6.46 12.73 0.25
N VAL A 26 5.41 11.91 0.17
CA VAL A 26 4.85 11.17 1.32
C VAL A 26 5.87 10.21 1.92
N SER A 27 6.63 9.51 1.08
CA SER A 27 7.62 8.53 1.53
C SER A 27 8.76 9.14 2.35
N GLY A 28 9.00 10.46 2.21
CA GLY A 28 10.01 11.20 2.96
C GLY A 28 9.53 11.77 4.30
N GLU A 29 8.24 11.72 4.61
CA GLU A 29 7.66 12.32 5.81
C GLU A 29 7.21 11.23 6.80
N SER A 30 7.82 11.20 7.98
CA SER A 30 7.52 10.20 9.02
C SER A 30 6.34 10.56 9.90
N VAL A 31 5.93 11.83 9.91
CA VAL A 31 4.77 12.29 10.68
C VAL A 31 3.51 12.23 9.82
N THR A 32 2.61 11.29 10.12
CA THR A 32 1.36 11.06 9.37
C THR A 32 0.53 12.33 9.18
N ALA A 33 0.48 13.20 10.19
CA ALA A 33 -0.24 14.48 10.12
C ALA A 33 0.30 15.42 9.02
N ARG A 34 1.59 15.31 8.67
CA ARG A 34 2.24 16.08 7.61
C ARG A 34 2.17 15.41 6.23
N GLN A 35 1.66 14.18 6.14
CA GLN A 35 1.49 13.47 4.86
C GLN A 35 0.23 13.95 4.09
N LEU A 36 -0.81 14.35 4.82
CA LEU A 36 -2.10 14.78 4.24
C LEU A 36 -1.98 15.93 3.21
N PRO A 37 -1.19 17.00 3.45
CA PRO A 37 -1.02 18.08 2.49
C PRO A 37 -0.35 17.64 1.18
N TYR A 38 0.62 16.72 1.23
CA TYR A 38 1.30 16.21 0.03
C TYR A 38 0.36 15.36 -0.82
N LEU A 39 -0.44 14.48 -0.19
CA LEU A 39 -1.43 13.70 -0.91
C LEU A 39 -2.51 14.57 -1.55
N ALA A 40 -3.02 15.56 -0.81
CA ALA A 40 -4.06 16.45 -1.30
C ALA A 40 -3.57 17.34 -2.46
N SER A 41 -2.35 17.88 -2.37
CA SER A 41 -1.81 18.80 -3.37
C SER A 41 -1.25 18.13 -4.62
N ALA A 42 -0.84 16.87 -4.56
CA ALA A 42 -0.25 16.17 -5.71
C ALA A 42 -1.23 15.17 -6.36
N THR A 43 -1.96 14.40 -5.56
CA THR A 43 -2.76 13.28 -6.08
C THR A 43 -4.08 13.75 -6.69
N ALA A 44 -4.80 14.66 -6.02
CA ALA A 44 -6.08 15.16 -6.53
C ALA A 44 -5.93 15.89 -7.89
N PRO A 45 -5.02 16.87 -8.06
CA PRO A 45 -4.80 17.48 -9.37
C PRO A 45 -4.10 16.52 -10.35
N GLY A 46 -3.20 15.65 -9.89
CA GLY A 46 -2.55 14.65 -10.74
C GLY A 46 -3.53 13.69 -11.40
N VAL A 47 -4.47 13.13 -10.63
CA VAL A 47 -5.54 12.25 -11.12
C VAL A 47 -6.48 13.00 -12.07
N ALA A 48 -6.84 14.24 -11.76
CA ALA A 48 -7.70 15.05 -12.62
C ALA A 48 -7.06 15.31 -14.00
N LEU A 49 -5.77 15.67 -14.03
CA LEU A 49 -5.02 15.88 -15.27
C LEU A 49 -4.83 14.57 -16.05
N LEU A 50 -4.52 13.47 -15.36
CA LEU A 50 -4.32 12.16 -15.96
C LEU A 50 -5.59 11.66 -16.65
N THR A 51 -6.71 11.65 -15.92
CA THR A 51 -8.02 11.22 -16.43
C THR A 51 -8.53 12.13 -17.54
N GLY A 52 -8.43 13.45 -17.37
CA GLY A 52 -8.80 14.41 -18.41
C GLY A 52 -7.98 14.26 -19.69
N GLY A 53 -6.66 14.03 -19.57
CA GLY A 53 -5.76 13.78 -20.69
C GLY A 53 -6.09 12.49 -21.45
N LEU A 54 -6.39 11.41 -20.73
CA LEU A 54 -6.82 10.13 -21.30
C LEU A 54 -8.18 10.23 -22.00
N VAL A 55 -9.16 10.91 -21.40
CA VAL A 55 -10.47 11.15 -22.03
C VAL A 55 -10.31 12.00 -23.28
N TRP A 56 -9.50 13.06 -23.23
CA TRP A 56 -9.19 13.88 -24.40
C TRP A 56 -8.58 13.03 -25.52
N LEU A 57 -7.57 12.22 -25.21
CA LEU A 57 -6.93 11.33 -26.16
C LEU A 57 -7.97 10.37 -26.78
N ALA A 58 -8.75 9.69 -25.95
CA ALA A 58 -9.77 8.75 -26.41
C ALA A 58 -10.79 9.41 -27.36
N VAL A 59 -11.28 10.61 -27.05
CA VAL A 59 -12.23 11.34 -27.91
C VAL A 59 -11.59 11.80 -29.22
N HIS A 60 -10.31 12.20 -29.20
CA HIS A 60 -9.63 12.78 -30.37
C HIS A 60 -8.86 11.77 -31.22
N THR A 61 -8.60 10.55 -30.72
CA THR A 61 -7.98 9.45 -31.49
C THR A 61 -9.00 8.42 -31.98
N ALA A 62 -10.20 8.34 -31.37
CA ALA A 62 -11.27 7.44 -31.81
C ALA A 62 -11.84 7.78 -33.19
N ALA A 63 -11.49 8.92 -33.78
CA ALA A 63 -11.90 9.31 -35.14
C ALA A 63 -11.18 8.53 -36.26
N GLY A 64 -10.19 7.68 -35.97
CA GLY A 64 -9.33 7.04 -36.97
C GLY A 64 -9.38 5.51 -37.08
N GLY A 65 -10.20 4.80 -36.30
CA GLY A 65 -10.18 3.32 -36.27
C GLY A 65 -11.54 2.70 -36.00
N THR A 66 -12.10 2.04 -37.02
CA THR A 66 -13.22 1.12 -36.89
C THR A 66 -12.80 -0.13 -36.10
N ALA A 67 -13.71 -0.59 -35.24
CA ALA A 67 -13.78 -1.94 -34.66
C ALA A 67 -12.63 -2.40 -33.74
N ASP A 68 -12.86 -2.21 -32.44
CA ASP A 68 -12.80 -3.22 -31.37
C ASP A 68 -12.30 -2.55 -30.10
N ARG A 69 -13.24 -2.07 -29.28
CA ARG A 69 -12.93 -1.52 -27.98
C ARG A 69 -13.40 -2.53 -26.97
N PRO A 70 -12.53 -3.35 -26.36
CA PRO A 70 -12.91 -4.01 -25.14
C PRO A 70 -13.24 -2.88 -24.16
N ALA A 71 -14.51 -2.80 -23.77
CA ALA A 71 -14.91 -2.04 -22.60
C ALA A 71 -14.22 -2.72 -21.42
N ALA A 72 -12.98 -2.30 -21.14
CA ALA A 72 -12.34 -2.58 -19.87
C ALA A 72 -13.10 -1.75 -18.83
N ALA A 73 -14.27 -2.26 -18.44
CA ALA A 73 -14.90 -1.92 -17.18
C ALA A 73 -13.89 -2.37 -16.13
N VAL A 74 -13.03 -1.45 -15.72
CA VAL A 74 -12.28 -1.58 -14.47
C VAL A 74 -13.34 -1.40 -13.39
N GLU A 75 -13.92 -2.51 -12.97
CA GLU A 75 -14.66 -2.57 -11.73
C GLU A 75 -13.67 -2.29 -10.60
N TRP A 76 -13.92 -1.19 -9.89
CA TRP A 76 -13.16 -0.85 -8.69
C TRP A 76 -13.68 -1.72 -7.56
N GLN A 77 -12.99 -2.82 -7.27
CA GLN A 77 -13.15 -3.49 -5.98
C GLN A 77 -12.40 -2.69 -4.92
N ALA A 78 -13.15 -2.13 -3.97
CA ALA A 78 -12.56 -1.62 -2.74
C ALA A 78 -11.81 -2.77 -2.06
N PRO A 79 -10.55 -2.58 -1.60
CA PRO A 79 -9.87 -3.62 -0.85
C PRO A 79 -10.71 -3.95 0.39
N GLU A 80 -11.10 -5.22 0.52
CA GLU A 80 -11.68 -5.70 1.77
C GLU A 80 -10.72 -5.37 2.90
N ALA A 81 -11.23 -4.60 3.87
CA ALA A 81 -10.52 -4.32 5.10
C ALA A 81 -10.03 -5.66 5.67
N ALA A 82 -8.70 -5.78 5.80
CA ALA A 82 -8.07 -6.99 6.27
C ALA A 82 -8.65 -7.37 7.64
N GLY A 83 -9.39 -8.48 7.65
CA GLY A 83 -9.61 -9.39 8.77
C GLY A 83 -10.27 -8.79 10.01
N GLU A 84 -11.42 -9.38 10.39
CA GLU A 84 -11.95 -9.24 11.74
C GLU A 84 -10.86 -9.49 12.81
N PRO A 85 -10.93 -8.80 13.96
CA PRO A 85 -10.01 -9.02 15.07
C PRO A 85 -10.19 -10.45 15.60
N GLY A 86 -9.43 -11.38 15.04
CA GLY A 86 -9.30 -12.73 15.56
C GLY A 86 -8.65 -12.66 16.94
N VAL A 87 -9.48 -12.71 17.98
CA VAL A 87 -9.10 -13.23 19.30
C VAL A 87 -8.65 -14.66 19.07
N LEU A 88 -7.35 -14.92 19.14
CA LEU A 88 -6.74 -16.15 19.60
C LEU A 88 -5.27 -15.86 19.89
N GLY A 89 -4.90 -15.87 21.17
CA GLY A 89 -3.49 -15.93 21.57
C GLY A 89 -2.87 -17.23 21.06
N GLY A 90 -1.69 -17.15 20.47
CA GLY A 90 -0.98 -18.36 20.04
C GLY A 90 0.09 -18.12 18.99
N GLY A 91 1.33 -17.98 19.47
CA GLY A 91 2.54 -18.17 18.67
C GLY A 91 3.04 -16.91 17.95
N LEU A 92 4.03 -16.24 18.52
CA LEU A 92 4.84 -15.29 17.74
C LEU A 92 5.68 -16.09 16.75
N VAL A 93 6.05 -15.49 15.62
CA VAL A 93 6.96 -16.10 14.64
C VAL A 93 8.15 -15.19 14.37
N ALA A 94 9.31 -15.76 14.08
CA ALA A 94 10.50 -15.03 13.70
C ALA A 94 11.30 -15.77 12.64
N VAL A 95 11.96 -15.01 11.77
CA VAL A 95 12.88 -15.59 10.78
C VAL A 95 14.23 -15.84 11.46
N PRO A 96 14.90 -16.99 11.21
CA PRO A 96 16.27 -17.25 11.63
C PRO A 96 17.22 -16.14 11.17
N GLY A 97 18.04 -15.62 12.08
CA GLY A 97 18.93 -14.48 11.82
C GLY A 97 18.24 -13.11 11.76
N GLY A 98 16.91 -13.06 11.82
CA GLY A 98 16.15 -11.81 11.92
C GLY A 98 16.20 -11.21 13.33
N THR A 99 16.00 -9.90 13.40
CA THR A 99 15.94 -9.12 14.66
C THR A 99 14.52 -8.83 15.11
N LEU A 100 13.50 -9.26 14.36
CA LEU A 100 12.10 -8.96 14.60
C LEU A 100 11.28 -10.22 14.92
N CYS A 101 10.28 -10.07 15.78
CA CYS A 101 9.19 -11.02 15.96
C CYS A 101 7.89 -10.49 15.33
N HIS A 102 7.04 -11.41 14.87
CA HIS A 102 5.87 -11.13 14.06
C HIS A 102 4.65 -11.91 14.56
N ARG A 103 3.45 -11.43 14.20
CA ARG A 103 2.22 -12.24 14.24
C ARG A 103 2.26 -13.27 13.09
N PRO A 104 1.68 -14.48 13.23
CA PRO A 104 1.66 -15.49 12.18
C PRO A 104 1.11 -15.02 10.82
N GLY A 105 0.20 -14.04 10.83
CA GLY A 105 -0.37 -13.44 9.61
C GLY A 105 0.36 -12.21 9.06
N CYS A 106 1.57 -11.89 9.55
CA CYS A 106 2.27 -10.69 9.10
C CYS A 106 2.72 -10.82 7.63
N PRO A 107 2.45 -9.82 6.75
CA PRO A 107 2.82 -9.88 5.34
C PRO A 107 4.34 -9.98 5.11
N LEU A 108 5.16 -9.56 6.08
CA LEU A 108 6.62 -9.65 5.99
C LEU A 108 7.17 -11.08 6.20
N VAL A 109 6.36 -11.98 6.77
CA VAL A 109 6.68 -13.42 6.92
C VAL A 109 5.83 -14.30 5.99
N ALA A 110 4.82 -13.74 5.32
CA ALA A 110 4.05 -14.44 4.30
C ALA A 110 4.98 -14.92 3.17
N GLY A 111 4.94 -16.21 2.88
CA GLY A 111 5.80 -16.84 1.85
C GLY A 111 7.25 -17.11 2.27
N LYS A 112 7.63 -16.82 3.53
CA LYS A 112 8.94 -17.20 4.07
C LYS A 112 8.85 -18.54 4.80
N GLU A 113 9.23 -19.61 4.11
CA GLU A 113 9.26 -20.97 4.69
C GLU A 113 10.18 -21.08 5.92
N GLN A 114 11.13 -20.15 6.07
CA GLN A 114 12.00 -20.10 7.24
C GLN A 114 11.34 -19.42 8.46
N ALA A 115 10.10 -18.93 8.42
CA ALA A 115 9.47 -18.35 9.60
C ALA A 115 9.16 -19.44 10.64
N VAL A 116 9.81 -19.37 11.81
CA VAL A 116 9.69 -20.37 12.88
C VAL A 116 8.92 -19.77 14.06
N PRO A 117 8.02 -20.52 14.71
CA PRO A 117 7.38 -20.08 15.94
C PRO A 117 8.41 -19.81 17.06
N VAL A 118 8.21 -18.71 17.78
CA VAL A 118 9.00 -18.28 18.93
C VAL A 118 8.10 -17.99 20.12
N ASP A 119 8.56 -18.36 21.31
CA ASP A 119 7.89 -18.03 22.57
C ASP A 119 8.50 -16.77 23.21
N ALA A 120 7.90 -16.32 24.32
CA ALA A 120 8.35 -15.14 25.04
C ALA A 120 9.77 -15.28 25.63
N ALA A 121 10.24 -16.51 25.88
CA ALA A 121 11.59 -16.76 26.37
C ALA A 121 12.62 -16.60 25.23
N ALA A 122 12.34 -17.18 24.07
CA ALA A 122 13.14 -17.07 22.85
C ALA A 122 13.23 -15.63 22.34
N VAL A 123 12.14 -14.85 22.43
CA VAL A 123 12.13 -13.42 22.10
C VAL A 123 13.12 -12.65 22.97
N ARG A 124 13.11 -12.89 24.29
CA ARG A 124 14.04 -12.24 25.23
C ARG A 124 15.49 -12.68 25.02
N GLN A 125 15.73 -13.98 24.89
CA GLN A 125 17.08 -14.52 24.70
C GLN A 125 17.74 -14.03 23.41
N ARG A 126 16.96 -13.89 22.33
CA ARG A 126 17.45 -13.40 21.04
C ARG A 126 17.42 -11.88 20.89
N GLY A 127 16.84 -11.16 21.86
CA GLY A 127 16.68 -9.70 21.79
C GLY A 127 15.82 -9.24 20.61
N LEU A 128 14.75 -9.98 20.29
CA LEU A 128 13.88 -9.64 19.15
C LEU A 128 13.00 -8.44 19.49
N ALA A 129 12.98 -7.45 18.60
CA ALA A 129 12.08 -6.32 18.68
C ALA A 129 10.72 -6.66 18.06
N PRO A 130 9.61 -6.07 18.53
CA PRO A 130 8.32 -6.20 17.87
C PRO A 130 8.41 -5.61 16.46
N CYS A 131 7.83 -6.32 15.48
CA CYS A 131 7.66 -5.77 14.15
C CYS A 131 6.71 -4.56 14.19
N PRO A 132 7.09 -3.39 13.64
CA PRO A 132 6.25 -2.20 13.63
C PRO A 132 5.06 -2.27 12.67
N VAL A 133 5.02 -3.29 11.78
CA VAL A 133 3.96 -3.46 10.79
C VAL A 133 2.78 -4.26 11.33
N CYS A 134 3.05 -5.26 12.18
CA CYS A 134 2.00 -6.13 12.73
C CYS A 134 1.84 -6.02 14.25
N GLU A 135 2.61 -5.11 14.88
CA GLU A 135 2.55 -4.74 16.31
C GLU A 135 2.17 -5.91 17.21
N PRO A 136 3.03 -6.95 17.31
CA PRO A 136 2.68 -8.16 18.06
C PRO A 136 2.61 -7.88 19.57
N ASP A 137 1.55 -8.37 20.23
CA ASP A 137 1.44 -8.35 21.69
C ASP A 137 2.53 -9.22 22.31
N ILE A 138 3.56 -8.58 22.89
CA ILE A 138 4.65 -9.24 23.62
C ILE A 138 4.40 -9.26 25.13
N LEU A 139 3.22 -8.83 25.57
CA LEU A 139 2.91 -8.72 26.99
C LEU A 139 2.86 -10.12 27.63
N PRO A 140 3.58 -10.35 28.74
CA PRO A 140 3.41 -11.58 29.50
C PRO A 140 1.96 -11.67 29.98
N SER A 141 1.32 -12.83 29.82
CA SER A 141 0.02 -13.09 30.45
C SER A 141 0.17 -12.84 31.95
N PRO A 142 -0.66 -11.99 32.58
CA PRO A 142 -0.66 -11.87 34.03
C PRO A 142 -1.04 -13.24 34.60
N GLU A 143 -0.07 -13.87 35.22
CA GLU A 143 -0.20 -15.02 36.11
C GLU A 143 -1.46 -14.87 36.98
N THR A 144 -2.49 -15.65 36.65
CA THR A 144 -3.70 -15.77 37.45
C THR A 144 -3.35 -16.66 38.64
N SER A 145 -3.09 -16.02 39.79
CA SER A 145 -3.00 -16.65 41.11
C SER A 145 -4.28 -16.28 41.87
N PRO A 146 -4.98 -17.24 42.51
CA PRO A 146 -4.53 -17.81 43.78
C PRO A 146 -4.40 -19.34 43.82
#